data_AF-A0A0M0KIB0-F1
#
_entry.id   AF-A0A0M0KIB0-F1
#
_cell.length_a   1.000
_cell.length_b   1.000
_cell.length_c   1.000
_cell.angle_alpha   90.00
_cell.angle_beta   90.00
_cell.angle_gamma   90.00
#
_symmetry.space_group_name_H-M   'P 1'
#
loop_
_entity.id
_entity.type
_entity.pdbx_description
1 polymer ?
#
loop_
_entity_poly.entity_id
_entity_poly.type
_entity_poly.pdbx_seq_one_letter_code
_entity_poly.pdbx_strand_id
1 'polypeptide(L)'
;MAKSKLVGFNFFRPKCTNEKGKITNINLVPLFEELRKRYQKGKETATDVTKKTEYKIVYNYNGEPVRLSNIELDVNSQYYHLLFERLHYDLPNKTTLHGESEVLDLSKEEYIGHEVSVLYDPYTHVLMIQRNRNSLGPSAIEQIFKALLSEAGTTNNFVMPMISDKGAKKRAFKQSAYRKIQMKVVGAQANGIVEKLTGKKAEGLDFVEIQFSTSPARIDSLDQEFSKEILQRYSEKDEVKKLSIRARENDDSPVEPIDLIDHKLQAYTHMKLDPKRKLNPFAVFANMVKIYNDSEHGGFKNKIIRMS
;
A
#
# COMPACT_ATOMS: atom_id res chain seq x y z
N MET A 1 -20.98 -3.44 19.04
CA MET A 1 -20.82 -3.76 17.60
C MET A 1 -19.35 -3.95 17.28
N ALA A 2 -18.96 -5.02 16.60
CA ALA A 2 -17.58 -5.20 16.14
C ALA A 2 -17.25 -4.08 15.15
N LYS A 3 -16.20 -3.30 15.42
CA LYS A 3 -15.75 -2.25 14.49
C LYS A 3 -15.13 -2.94 13.26
N SER A 4 -15.62 -2.64 12.06
CA SER A 4 -14.92 -3.03 10.84
C SER A 4 -13.88 -1.96 10.48
N LYS A 5 -12.73 -2.38 9.96
CA LYS A 5 -11.68 -1.49 9.47
C LYS A 5 -11.45 -1.77 8.00
N LEU A 6 -11.48 -0.72 7.18
CA LEU A 6 -11.05 -0.80 5.80
C LEU A 6 -9.52 -0.91 5.75
N VAL A 7 -9.01 -1.99 5.18
CA VAL A 7 -7.59 -2.26 4.98
C VAL A 7 -7.29 -2.16 3.50
N GLY A 8 -6.28 -1.36 3.14
CA GLY A 8 -5.87 -1.17 1.75
C GLY A 8 -4.55 -1.86 1.45
N PHE A 9 -4.34 -2.21 0.18
CA PHE A 9 -3.13 -2.84 -0.33
C PHE A 9 -2.71 -2.17 -1.64
N ASN A 10 -1.41 -2.08 -1.87
CA ASN A 10 -0.82 -1.59 -3.11
C ASN A 10 0.00 -2.70 -3.77
N PHE A 11 0.06 -2.72 -5.10
CA PHE A 11 0.79 -3.73 -5.86
C PHE A 11 2.03 -3.14 -6.52
N PHE A 12 3.16 -3.83 -6.43
CA PHE A 12 4.44 -3.40 -6.96
C PHE A 12 5.07 -4.52 -7.78
N ARG A 13 5.85 -4.14 -8.79
CA ARG A 13 6.62 -5.06 -9.61
C ARG A 13 8.09 -4.72 -9.46
N PRO A 14 8.83 -5.43 -8.58
CA PRO A 14 10.25 -5.19 -8.38
C PRO A 14 11.03 -5.26 -9.69
N LYS A 15 11.92 -4.29 -9.90
CA LYS A 15 12.78 -4.24 -11.08
C LYS A 15 14.23 -3.96 -10.70
N CYS A 16 15.14 -4.41 -11.54
CA CYS A 16 16.53 -4.02 -11.52
C CYS A 16 16.94 -3.38 -12.86
N THR A 17 17.89 -2.47 -12.80
CA THR A 17 18.51 -1.88 -14.01
C THR A 17 19.93 -2.41 -14.14
N ASN A 18 20.24 -3.08 -15.26
CA ASN A 18 21.59 -3.56 -15.51
C ASN A 18 22.53 -2.40 -15.93
N GLU A 19 23.83 -2.68 -16.04
CA GLU A 19 24.86 -1.69 -16.43
C GLU A 19 24.60 -1.03 -17.79
N LYS A 20 23.83 -1.69 -18.66
CA LYS A 20 23.43 -1.17 -19.99
C LYS A 20 22.13 -0.37 -19.96
N GLY A 21 21.60 -0.05 -18.78
CA GLY A 21 20.34 0.70 -18.61
C GLY A 21 19.07 -0.11 -18.90
N LYS A 22 19.17 -1.42 -19.17
CA LYS A 22 17.99 -2.27 -19.41
C LYS A 22 17.31 -2.58 -18.09
N ILE A 23 16.01 -2.29 -18.03
CA ILE A 23 15.16 -2.57 -16.88
C ILE A 23 14.52 -3.95 -17.03
N THR A 24 14.68 -4.82 -16.04
CA THR A 24 14.08 -6.16 -16.01
C THR A 24 13.39 -6.42 -14.67
N ASN A 25 12.37 -7.27 -14.65
CA ASN A 25 11.81 -7.77 -13.40
C ASN A 25 12.87 -8.58 -12.66
N ILE A 26 12.91 -8.47 -11.33
CA ILE A 26 13.83 -9.25 -10.50
C ILE A 26 13.08 -10.37 -9.78
N ASN A 27 13.66 -11.57 -9.80
CA ASN A 27 13.17 -12.68 -9.00
C ASN A 27 13.74 -12.60 -7.58
N LEU A 28 12.88 -12.38 -6.58
CA LEU A 28 13.27 -12.29 -5.17
C LEU A 28 13.34 -13.64 -4.44
N VAL A 29 12.96 -14.75 -5.09
CA VAL A 29 12.98 -16.10 -4.47
C VAL A 29 14.36 -16.46 -3.90
N PRO A 30 15.50 -16.27 -4.60
CA PRO A 30 16.80 -16.63 -4.05
C PRO A 30 17.13 -15.89 -2.75
N LEU A 31 16.83 -14.58 -2.70
CA LEU A 31 16.99 -13.77 -1.50
C LEU A 31 16.11 -14.29 -0.36
N PHE A 32 14.84 -14.59 -0.65
CA PHE A 32 13.89 -15.03 0.38
C PHE A 32 14.22 -16.40 0.94
N GLU A 33 14.69 -17.33 0.11
CA GLU A 33 15.17 -18.63 0.58
C GLU A 33 16.41 -18.50 1.47
N GLU A 34 17.35 -17.63 1.13
CA GLU A 34 18.52 -17.36 1.97
C GLU A 34 18.11 -16.78 3.34
N LEU A 35 17.23 -15.77 3.34
CA LEU A 35 16.69 -15.20 4.57
C LEU A 35 15.96 -16.23 5.42
N ARG A 36 15.14 -17.10 4.82
CA ARG A 36 14.44 -18.18 5.52
C ARG A 36 15.42 -19.16 6.17
N LYS A 37 16.46 -19.59 5.45
CA LYS A 37 17.51 -20.47 5.99
C LYS A 37 18.23 -19.81 7.16
N ARG A 38 18.62 -18.53 7.03
CA ARG A 38 19.22 -17.75 8.12
C ARG A 38 18.32 -17.73 9.36
N TYR A 39 17.02 -17.49 9.18
CA TYR A 39 16.06 -17.40 10.29
C TYR A 39 15.84 -18.76 10.95
N GLN A 40 15.76 -19.83 10.15
CA GLN A 40 15.62 -21.19 10.65
C GLN A 40 16.83 -21.61 11.50
N LYS A 41 18.05 -21.42 10.96
CA LYS A 41 19.29 -21.68 11.68
C LYS A 41 19.39 -20.85 12.96
N GLY A 42 19.00 -19.57 12.89
CA GLY A 42 18.94 -18.68 14.04
C GLY A 42 18.02 -19.22 15.15
N LYS A 43 16.80 -19.64 14.80
CA LYS A 43 15.84 -20.24 15.75
C LYS A 43 16.38 -21.52 16.39
N GLU A 44 17.03 -22.39 15.62
CA GLU A 44 17.62 -23.64 16.14
C GLU A 44 18.74 -23.35 17.14
N THR A 45 19.60 -22.37 16.85
CA THR A 45 20.70 -21.96 17.76
C THR A 45 20.25 -21.15 18.98
N ALA A 46 19.09 -20.52 18.94
CA ALA A 46 18.55 -19.68 20.02
C ALA A 46 17.92 -20.49 21.18
N THR A 47 17.95 -21.82 21.13
CA THR A 47 17.55 -22.70 22.24
C THR A 47 18.52 -22.62 23.43
N ASP A 48 19.69 -22.01 23.25
CA ASP A 48 20.58 -21.58 24.32
C ASP A 48 20.08 -20.24 24.91
N VAL A 49 19.37 -20.31 26.03
CA VAL A 49 18.71 -19.17 26.71
C VAL A 49 19.66 -18.03 27.06
N THR A 50 20.98 -18.29 27.07
CA THR A 50 22.03 -17.30 27.35
C THR A 50 22.49 -16.52 26.12
N LYS A 51 22.13 -16.97 24.90
CA LYS A 51 22.48 -16.33 23.62
C LYS A 51 21.20 -15.89 22.92
N LYS A 52 20.80 -14.63 23.14
CA LYS A 52 19.91 -13.94 22.19
C LYS A 52 20.64 -13.85 20.84
N THR A 53 20.46 -14.84 19.96
CA THR A 53 21.12 -14.80 18.65
C THR A 53 20.46 -13.71 17.80
N GLU A 54 21.22 -12.69 17.42
CA GLU A 54 20.80 -11.61 16.51
C GLU A 54 20.67 -12.13 15.07
N TYR A 55 19.71 -13.01 14.81
CA TYR A 55 19.53 -13.61 13.49
C TYR A 55 18.55 -12.83 12.60
N LYS A 56 17.71 -11.97 13.20
CA LYS A 56 16.73 -11.16 12.47
C LYS A 56 17.41 -9.98 11.78
N ILE A 57 16.98 -9.68 10.56
CA ILE A 57 17.40 -8.49 9.82
C ILE A 57 16.82 -7.25 10.51
N VAL A 58 17.71 -6.33 10.88
CA VAL A 58 17.39 -5.04 11.47
C VAL A 58 18.11 -3.95 10.67
N TYR A 59 17.39 -2.93 10.27
CA TYR A 59 17.93 -1.72 9.65
C TYR A 59 17.52 -0.49 10.45
N ASN A 60 18.20 0.63 10.25
CA ASN A 60 17.73 1.93 10.70
C ASN A 60 17.05 2.66 9.54
N TYR A 61 15.83 3.14 9.76
CA TYR A 61 15.09 3.95 8.80
C TYR A 61 14.61 5.22 9.50
N ASN A 62 15.08 6.39 9.04
CA ASN A 62 14.77 7.70 9.64
C ASN A 62 15.02 7.79 11.16
N GLY A 63 16.08 7.15 11.65
CA GLY A 63 16.44 7.17 13.07
C GLY A 63 15.77 6.07 13.90
N GLU A 64 14.85 5.30 13.34
CA GLU A 64 14.14 4.23 14.04
C GLU A 64 14.57 2.84 13.56
N PRO A 65 14.69 1.86 14.46
CA PRO A 65 14.92 0.49 14.07
C PRO A 65 13.70 -0.11 13.35
N VAL A 66 13.97 -0.81 12.26
CA VAL A 66 12.98 -1.55 11.48
C VAL A 66 13.47 -2.97 11.29
N ARG A 67 12.55 -3.92 11.35
CA ARG A 67 12.89 -5.34 11.40
C ARG A 67 12.05 -6.16 10.44
N LEU A 68 12.66 -7.09 9.72
CA LEU A 68 11.92 -8.20 9.11
C LEU A 68 11.66 -9.23 10.21
N SER A 69 10.48 -9.22 10.82
CA SER A 69 10.22 -10.05 12.00
C SER A 69 9.91 -11.50 11.65
N ASN A 70 9.32 -11.74 10.48
CA ASN A 70 9.06 -13.08 9.95
C ASN A 70 9.15 -13.13 8.42
N ILE A 71 9.54 -14.29 7.90
CA ILE A 71 9.49 -14.62 6.48
C ILE A 71 9.14 -16.10 6.30
N GLU A 72 8.00 -16.37 5.68
CA GLU A 72 7.47 -17.72 5.51
C GLU A 72 6.95 -17.92 4.08
N LEU A 73 7.03 -19.16 3.60
CA LEU A 73 6.36 -19.58 2.37
C LEU A 73 5.06 -20.28 2.77
N ASP A 74 3.93 -19.73 2.37
CA ASP A 74 2.64 -20.38 2.61
C ASP A 74 2.50 -21.60 1.70
N VAL A 75 2.34 -22.78 2.31
CA VAL A 75 2.33 -24.06 1.60
C VAL A 75 1.13 -24.21 0.65
N ASN A 76 0.02 -23.56 0.95
CA ASN A 76 -1.21 -23.69 0.16
C ASN A 76 -1.18 -22.81 -1.09
N SER A 77 -0.77 -21.54 -0.93
CA SER A 77 -0.75 -20.56 -2.01
C SER A 77 0.58 -20.46 -2.74
N GLN A 78 1.66 -20.98 -2.16
CA GLN A 78 3.04 -20.84 -2.63
C GLN A 78 3.50 -19.37 -2.71
N TYR A 79 2.89 -18.50 -1.89
CA TYR A 79 3.28 -17.10 -1.75
C TYR A 79 4.11 -16.89 -0.50
N TYR A 80 5.07 -15.97 -0.58
CA TYR A 80 5.83 -15.58 0.59
C TYR A 80 5.04 -14.57 1.41
N HIS A 81 4.94 -14.79 2.71
CA HIS A 81 4.51 -13.80 3.70
C HIS A 81 5.75 -13.22 4.37
N LEU A 82 6.01 -11.94 4.12
CA LEU A 82 7.01 -11.17 4.85
C LEU A 82 6.28 -10.25 5.83
N LEU A 83 6.75 -10.26 7.07
CA LEU A 83 6.24 -9.40 8.13
C LEU A 83 7.33 -8.42 8.55
N PHE A 84 7.13 -7.14 8.25
CA PHE A 84 8.02 -6.10 8.73
C PHE A 84 7.44 -5.38 9.94
N GLU A 85 8.31 -4.92 10.82
CA GLU A 85 7.98 -4.14 12.00
C GLU A 85 8.75 -2.83 12.00
N ARG A 86 8.03 -1.74 12.23
CA ARG A 86 8.61 -0.46 12.65
C ARG A 86 8.66 -0.46 14.18
N LEU A 87 9.85 -0.28 14.75
CA LEU A 87 10.08 -0.25 16.18
C LEU A 87 10.33 1.21 16.58
N HIS A 88 9.45 1.76 17.41
CA HIS A 88 9.55 3.17 17.86
C HIS A 88 9.47 3.24 19.38
N TYR A 89 10.11 4.27 19.91
CA TYR A 89 10.20 4.55 21.35
C TYR A 89 9.11 5.49 21.85
N ASP A 90 8.34 6.12 20.97
CA ASP A 90 7.27 7.03 21.38
C ASP A 90 6.16 6.25 22.08
N LEU A 91 6.14 6.37 23.40
CA LEU A 91 5.28 5.59 24.27
C LEU A 91 3.91 6.24 24.40
N PRO A 92 2.82 5.55 24.00
CA PRO A 92 1.50 6.03 24.33
C PRO A 92 1.31 5.97 25.85
N ASN A 93 0.69 7.00 26.42
CA ASN A 93 0.28 6.94 27.82
C ASN A 93 -0.87 5.93 27.98
N LYS A 94 -0.80 5.16 29.05
CA LYS A 94 -1.88 4.30 29.51
C LYS A 94 -2.73 5.11 30.48
N THR A 95 -4.01 5.27 30.18
CA THR A 95 -4.95 6.00 31.04
C THR A 95 -6.27 5.22 31.13
N THR A 96 -7.01 5.42 32.21
CA THR A 96 -8.40 4.97 32.31
C THR A 96 -9.35 6.12 31.99
N LEU A 97 -10.67 5.86 31.89
CA LEU A 97 -11.66 6.88 31.51
C LEU A 97 -11.69 8.09 32.46
N HIS A 98 -11.35 7.87 33.73
CA HIS A 98 -11.39 8.88 34.79
C HIS A 98 -10.12 8.91 35.66
N GLY A 99 -9.14 8.07 35.37
CA GLY A 99 -7.88 8.00 36.14
C GLY A 99 -6.78 8.84 35.52
N GLU A 100 -5.66 8.91 36.23
CA GLU A 100 -4.47 9.62 35.76
C GLU A 100 -3.78 8.88 34.60
N SER A 101 -3.11 9.64 33.76
CA SER A 101 -2.32 9.11 32.64
C SER A 101 -0.95 8.67 33.14
N GLU A 102 -0.63 7.40 32.95
CA GLU A 102 0.66 6.82 33.28
C GLU A 102 1.48 6.62 31.99
N VAL A 103 2.77 6.97 32.02
CA VAL A 103 3.69 6.65 30.93
C VAL A 103 3.90 5.13 30.91
N LEU A 104 3.80 4.52 29.74
CA LEU A 104 4.09 3.09 29.59
C LEU A 104 5.59 2.88 29.79
N ASP A 105 6.01 2.12 30.80
CA ASP A 105 7.43 1.86 31.05
C ASP A 105 7.91 0.71 30.15
N LEU A 106 8.97 0.93 29.39
CA LEU A 106 9.64 -0.09 28.57
C LEU A 106 11.10 -0.21 29.00
N SER A 107 11.61 -1.43 29.05
CA SER A 107 13.03 -1.67 29.22
C SER A 107 13.84 -1.20 28.00
N LYS A 108 15.17 -1.08 28.17
CA LYS A 108 16.08 -0.51 27.14
C LYS A 108 16.04 -1.20 25.77
N GLU A 109 15.62 -2.47 25.73
CA GLU A 109 15.51 -3.28 24.49
C GLU A 109 14.06 -3.52 24.05
N GLU A 110 13.09 -2.92 24.74
CA GLU A 110 11.69 -3.01 24.38
C GLU A 110 11.26 -1.84 23.51
N TYR A 111 10.37 -2.15 22.57
CA TYR A 111 9.86 -1.20 21.59
C TYR A 111 8.38 -1.45 21.38
N ILE A 112 7.64 -0.39 21.03
CA ILE A 112 6.30 -0.58 20.48
C ILE A 112 6.47 -0.93 18.99
N GLY A 113 6.11 -2.16 18.62
CA GLY A 113 6.17 -2.63 17.24
C GLY A 113 4.89 -2.34 16.45
N HIS A 114 5.00 -1.77 15.25
CA HIS A 114 3.90 -1.71 14.29
C HIS A 114 4.20 -2.53 13.06
N GLU A 115 3.32 -3.46 12.74
CA GLU A 115 3.53 -4.48 11.71
C GLU A 115 2.95 -4.08 10.35
N VAL A 116 3.58 -4.57 9.28
CA VAL A 116 3.04 -4.52 7.91
C VAL A 116 3.26 -5.86 7.22
N SER A 117 2.17 -6.44 6.69
CA SER A 117 2.21 -7.67 5.90
C SER A 117 2.52 -7.37 4.43
N VAL A 118 3.42 -8.17 3.87
CA VAL A 118 3.77 -8.18 2.46
C VAL A 118 3.59 -9.59 1.91
N LEU A 119 2.87 -9.70 0.80
CA LEU A 119 2.73 -10.92 0.01
C LEU A 119 3.61 -10.79 -1.22
N TYR A 120 4.44 -11.79 -1.51
CA TYR A 120 5.14 -11.91 -2.78
C TYR A 120 4.69 -13.16 -3.54
N ASP A 121 4.32 -12.97 -4.80
CA ASP A 121 3.98 -14.03 -5.74
C ASP A 121 5.20 -14.36 -6.63
N PRO A 122 5.84 -15.54 -6.46
CA PRO A 122 6.99 -15.96 -7.25
C PRO A 122 6.70 -16.08 -8.75
N TYR A 123 5.46 -16.39 -9.14
CA TYR A 123 5.09 -16.63 -10.53
C TYR A 123 4.98 -15.32 -11.32
N THR A 124 4.36 -14.29 -10.73
CA THR A 124 4.18 -12.99 -11.40
C THR A 124 5.22 -11.94 -11.05
N HIS A 125 6.11 -12.25 -10.09
CA HIS A 125 7.07 -11.31 -9.49
C HIS A 125 6.40 -10.04 -8.97
N VAL A 126 5.29 -10.20 -8.23
CA VAL A 126 4.53 -9.08 -7.68
C VAL A 126 4.59 -9.08 -6.16
N LEU A 127 4.81 -7.89 -5.60
CA LEU A 127 4.60 -7.60 -4.18
C LEU A 127 3.23 -6.95 -3.99
N MET A 128 2.42 -7.49 -3.09
CA MET A 128 1.25 -6.82 -2.54
C MET A 128 1.59 -6.38 -1.12
N ILE A 129 1.54 -5.07 -0.85
CA ILE A 129 1.96 -4.47 0.43
C ILE A 129 0.75 -3.87 1.12
N GLN A 130 0.53 -4.26 2.37
CA GLN A 130 -0.49 -3.66 3.24
C GLN A 130 -0.20 -2.17 3.49
N ARG A 131 -1.22 -1.33 3.39
CA ARG A 131 -1.16 0.06 3.82
C ARG A 131 -1.38 0.13 5.33
N ASN A 132 -0.34 0.50 6.07
CA ASN A 132 -0.44 0.77 7.50
C ASN A 132 0.24 2.10 7.84
N ARG A 133 -0.56 3.12 8.21
CA ARG A 133 -0.07 4.47 8.55
C ARG A 133 0.95 4.48 9.69
N ASN A 134 0.86 3.52 10.60
CA ASN A 134 1.71 3.47 11.78
C ASN A 134 2.97 2.62 11.57
N SER A 135 3.09 1.91 10.44
CA SER A 135 4.21 1.02 10.14
C SER A 135 5.00 1.53 8.91
N LEU A 136 5.77 0.65 8.28
CA LEU A 136 6.60 0.97 7.12
C LEU A 136 5.76 1.23 5.88
N GLY A 137 6.15 2.28 5.15
CA GLY A 137 5.68 2.52 3.80
C GLY A 137 6.47 1.72 2.75
N PRO A 138 5.97 1.66 1.50
CA PRO A 138 6.65 0.97 0.40
C PRO A 138 8.08 1.43 0.16
N SER A 139 8.38 2.72 0.31
CA SER A 139 9.73 3.28 0.13
C SER A 139 10.73 2.72 1.15
N ALA A 140 10.31 2.52 2.41
CA ALA A 140 11.17 1.92 3.44
C ALA A 140 11.47 0.46 3.11
N ILE A 141 10.45 -0.30 2.69
CA ILE A 141 10.59 -1.69 2.27
C ILE A 141 11.50 -1.81 1.03
N GLU A 142 11.37 -0.88 0.07
CA GLU A 142 12.25 -0.83 -1.10
C GLU A 142 13.72 -0.62 -0.70
N GLN A 143 14.00 0.29 0.23
CA GLN A 143 15.36 0.51 0.72
C GLN A 143 15.93 -0.72 1.42
N ILE A 144 15.13 -1.42 2.24
CA ILE A 144 15.56 -2.66 2.89
C ILE A 144 15.90 -3.72 1.84
N PHE A 145 15.05 -3.95 0.83
CA PHE A 145 15.37 -4.91 -0.23
C PHE A 145 16.58 -4.48 -1.04
N LYS A 146 16.73 -3.18 -1.33
CA LYS A 146 17.91 -2.66 -2.02
C LYS A 146 19.19 -2.95 -1.24
N ALA A 147 19.19 -2.74 0.08
CA ALA A 147 20.32 -3.06 0.94
C ALA A 147 20.62 -4.56 0.94
N LEU A 148 19.61 -5.40 1.16
CA LEU A 148 19.75 -6.86 1.16
C LEU A 148 20.28 -7.42 -0.17
N LEU A 149 19.78 -6.91 -1.30
CA LEU A 149 20.23 -7.31 -2.63
C LEU A 149 21.65 -6.83 -2.93
N SER A 150 22.03 -5.67 -2.38
CA SER A 150 23.40 -5.13 -2.48
C SER A 150 24.38 -5.98 -1.66
N GLU A 151 24.03 -6.29 -0.41
CA GLU A 151 24.81 -7.17 0.49
C GLU A 151 24.98 -8.57 -0.10
N ALA A 152 23.95 -9.10 -0.78
CA ALA A 152 24.00 -10.36 -1.49
C ALA A 152 24.76 -10.30 -2.85
N GLY A 153 25.33 -9.14 -3.22
CA GLY A 153 26.04 -8.95 -4.48
C GLY A 153 25.16 -9.08 -5.74
N THR A 154 23.82 -8.99 -5.59
CA THR A 154 22.86 -9.20 -6.69
C THR A 154 22.68 -7.96 -7.54
N THR A 155 22.38 -6.80 -6.94
CA THR A 155 22.23 -5.52 -7.65
C THR A 155 22.17 -4.34 -6.69
N ASN A 156 22.69 -3.19 -7.13
CA ASN A 156 22.53 -1.90 -6.44
C ASN A 156 21.44 -1.02 -7.07
N ASN A 157 20.84 -1.46 -8.17
CA ASN A 157 19.90 -0.69 -9.00
C ASN A 157 18.48 -1.24 -8.89
N PHE A 158 18.03 -1.50 -7.67
CA PHE A 158 16.71 -2.00 -7.36
C PHE A 158 15.69 -0.87 -7.19
N VAL A 159 14.48 -1.07 -7.73
CA VAL A 159 13.32 -0.19 -7.53
C VAL A 159 12.02 -1.02 -7.43
N MET A 160 11.02 -0.51 -6.73
CA MET A 160 9.67 -1.08 -6.64
C MET A 160 8.64 -0.14 -7.24
N PRO A 161 8.54 -0.04 -8.58
CA PRO A 161 7.47 0.71 -9.20
C PRO A 161 6.11 0.07 -8.88
N MET A 162 5.12 0.93 -8.58
CA MET A 162 3.75 0.48 -8.41
C MET A 162 3.19 0.00 -9.75
N ILE A 163 2.39 -1.05 -9.74
CA ILE A 163 1.75 -1.56 -10.95
C ILE A 163 0.64 -0.60 -11.38
N SER A 164 0.71 -0.14 -12.63
CA SER A 164 -0.33 0.67 -13.23
C SER A 164 -1.52 -0.18 -13.69
N ASP A 165 -2.71 0.15 -13.22
CA ASP A 165 -4.00 -0.31 -13.66
C ASP A 165 -4.37 0.33 -15.01
N LYS A 166 -3.85 -0.26 -16.08
CA LYS A 166 -4.13 0.15 -17.46
C LYS A 166 -5.63 0.14 -17.80
N GLY A 167 -6.44 -0.60 -17.03
CA GLY A 167 -7.89 -0.65 -17.19
C GLY A 167 -8.67 0.40 -16.39
N ALA A 168 -8.01 1.19 -15.54
CA ALA A 168 -8.68 2.15 -14.64
C ALA A 168 -9.55 3.14 -15.40
N LYS A 169 -9.03 3.70 -16.51
CA LYS A 169 -9.79 4.62 -17.36
C LYS A 169 -11.05 3.93 -17.91
N LYS A 170 -10.89 2.79 -18.59
CA LYS A 170 -12.04 2.04 -19.16
C LYS A 170 -13.10 1.70 -18.11
N ARG A 171 -12.70 1.29 -16.90
CA ARG A 171 -13.65 0.99 -15.82
C ARG A 171 -14.33 2.24 -15.29
N ALA A 172 -13.57 3.34 -15.13
CA ALA A 172 -14.12 4.61 -14.67
C ALA A 172 -15.25 5.08 -15.59
N PHE A 173 -15.08 5.03 -16.91
CA PHE A 173 -16.13 5.43 -17.87
C PHE A 173 -17.35 4.49 -17.90
N LYS A 174 -17.21 3.25 -17.42
CA LYS A 174 -18.28 2.24 -17.36
C LYS A 174 -19.13 2.33 -16.09
N GLN A 175 -18.75 3.13 -15.10
CA GLN A 175 -19.50 3.22 -13.85
C GLN A 175 -20.88 3.85 -14.07
N SER A 176 -21.87 3.37 -13.31
CA SER A 176 -23.26 3.85 -13.37
C SER A 176 -23.53 4.94 -12.34
N ALA A 177 -22.87 4.91 -11.18
CA ALA A 177 -23.10 5.87 -10.10
C ALA A 177 -21.80 6.42 -9.51
N TYR A 178 -21.49 7.68 -9.84
CA TYR A 178 -20.34 8.41 -9.32
C TYR A 178 -20.71 9.11 -8.01
N ARG A 179 -20.00 8.84 -6.91
CA ARG A 179 -20.23 9.47 -5.60
C ARG A 179 -19.29 10.62 -5.31
N LYS A 180 -18.10 10.56 -5.89
CA LYS A 180 -17.05 11.53 -5.66
C LYS A 180 -16.10 11.58 -6.84
N ILE A 181 -15.69 12.79 -7.22
CA ILE A 181 -14.60 13.06 -8.16
C ILE A 181 -13.65 14.02 -7.45
N GLN A 182 -12.36 13.71 -7.43
CA GLN A 182 -11.31 14.59 -6.92
C GLN A 182 -10.27 14.80 -8.00
N MET A 183 -9.86 16.05 -8.20
CA MET A 183 -8.74 16.37 -9.08
C MET A 183 -7.75 17.33 -8.42
N LYS A 184 -6.48 17.23 -8.81
CA LYS A 184 -5.42 18.21 -8.51
C LYS A 184 -4.82 18.69 -9.82
N VAL A 185 -4.88 19.99 -10.04
CA VAL A 185 -4.35 20.65 -11.24
C VAL A 185 -3.20 21.58 -10.82
N VAL A 186 -2.12 21.63 -11.59
CA VAL A 186 -0.93 22.44 -11.29
C VAL A 186 -0.66 23.49 -12.38
N GLY A 187 0.19 24.46 -12.08
CA GLY A 187 0.74 25.39 -13.07
C GLY A 187 -0.28 26.35 -13.69
N ALA A 188 -0.12 26.65 -14.98
CA ALA A 188 -0.94 27.64 -15.67
C ALA A 188 -2.44 27.27 -15.69
N GLN A 189 -2.77 25.99 -15.77
CA GLN A 189 -4.16 25.52 -15.75
C GLN A 189 -4.81 25.72 -14.37
N ALA A 190 -4.04 25.58 -13.28
CA ALA A 190 -4.51 25.88 -11.93
C ALA A 190 -4.87 27.36 -11.79
N ASN A 191 -4.01 28.25 -12.29
CA ASN A 191 -4.28 29.68 -12.35
C ASN A 191 -5.52 30.01 -13.19
N GLY A 192 -5.69 29.38 -14.35
CA GLY A 192 -6.88 29.56 -15.19
C GLY A 192 -8.19 29.11 -14.53
N ILE A 193 -8.14 28.14 -13.62
CA ILE A 193 -9.30 27.74 -12.81
C ILE A 193 -9.61 28.83 -11.77
N VAL A 194 -8.61 29.30 -11.02
CA VAL A 194 -8.80 30.35 -10.01
C VAL A 194 -9.30 31.65 -10.64
N GLU A 195 -8.76 32.03 -11.80
CA GLU A 195 -9.17 33.22 -12.53
C GLU A 195 -10.64 33.15 -12.96
N LYS A 196 -11.12 31.99 -13.42
CA LYS A 196 -12.54 31.80 -13.73
C LYS A 196 -13.46 31.85 -12.51
N LEU A 197 -12.96 31.42 -11.35
CA LEU A 197 -13.74 31.41 -10.10
C LEU A 197 -13.76 32.76 -9.40
N THR A 198 -12.67 33.51 -9.46
CA THR A 198 -12.44 34.72 -8.64
C THR A 198 -12.34 36.00 -9.46
N GLY A 199 -12.24 35.89 -10.79
CA GLY A 199 -11.96 37.01 -11.69
C GLY A 199 -10.50 37.49 -11.67
N LYS A 200 -9.61 36.83 -10.92
CA LYS A 200 -8.20 37.24 -10.78
C LYS A 200 -7.25 36.04 -10.77
N LYS A 201 -6.03 36.24 -11.27
CA LYS A 201 -4.93 35.30 -11.08
C LYS A 201 -4.40 35.38 -9.65
N ALA A 202 -3.85 34.27 -9.15
CA ALA A 202 -3.22 34.21 -7.84
C ALA A 202 -1.71 34.03 -8.03
N GLU A 203 -0.94 35.10 -7.79
CA GLU A 203 0.52 35.00 -7.79
C GLU A 203 0.99 34.00 -6.72
N GLY A 204 1.98 33.18 -7.06
CA GLY A 204 2.50 32.12 -6.17
C GLY A 204 1.59 30.89 -6.04
N LEU A 205 0.52 30.76 -6.83
CA LEU A 205 -0.32 29.56 -6.82
C LEU A 205 0.38 28.36 -7.49
N ASP A 206 0.68 27.34 -6.70
CA ASP A 206 1.28 26.09 -7.20
C ASP A 206 0.24 25.11 -7.79
N PHE A 207 -0.91 24.97 -7.12
CA PHE A 207 -1.94 24.00 -7.50
C PHE A 207 -3.34 24.35 -6.99
N VAL A 208 -4.35 23.74 -7.60
CA VAL A 208 -5.75 23.75 -7.15
C VAL A 208 -6.23 22.31 -6.98
N GLU A 209 -6.91 22.02 -5.86
CA GLU A 209 -7.66 20.79 -5.67
C GLU A 209 -9.16 21.05 -5.73
N ILE A 210 -9.87 20.30 -6.58
CA ILE A 210 -11.33 20.38 -6.74
C ILE A 210 -11.93 19.04 -6.35
N GLN A 211 -12.99 19.07 -5.55
CA GLN A 211 -13.78 17.90 -5.19
C GLN A 211 -15.25 18.12 -5.48
N PHE A 212 -15.84 17.21 -6.26
CA PHE A 212 -17.27 17.05 -6.40
C PHE A 212 -17.69 15.81 -5.60
N SER A 213 -18.70 15.90 -4.74
CA SER A 213 -19.16 14.77 -3.94
C SER A 213 -20.62 14.89 -3.57
N THR A 214 -21.33 13.76 -3.54
CA THR A 214 -22.68 13.69 -2.97
C THR A 214 -22.63 13.45 -1.46
N SER A 215 -23.71 13.82 -0.75
CA SER A 215 -23.80 13.61 0.70
C SER A 215 -23.77 12.11 1.04
N PRO A 216 -23.05 11.68 2.09
CA PRO A 216 -23.03 10.28 2.53
C PRO A 216 -24.41 9.69 2.84
N ALA A 217 -25.38 10.55 3.20
CA ALA A 217 -26.73 10.13 3.57
C ALA A 217 -27.69 9.93 2.39
N ARG A 218 -27.31 10.33 1.16
CA ARG A 218 -28.16 10.20 -0.01
C ARG A 218 -27.78 8.96 -0.83
N ILE A 219 -28.77 8.28 -1.40
CA ILE A 219 -28.55 7.24 -2.42
C ILE A 219 -28.13 7.88 -3.77
N ASP A 220 -28.13 9.21 -3.89
CA ASP A 220 -27.83 9.93 -5.13
C ASP A 220 -26.35 9.89 -5.58
N SER A 221 -26.17 9.79 -6.90
CA SER A 221 -24.90 9.99 -7.59
C SER A 221 -24.80 11.40 -8.18
N LEU A 222 -23.56 11.82 -8.47
CA LEU A 222 -23.31 12.92 -9.39
C LEU A 222 -23.91 12.57 -10.75
N ASP A 223 -24.33 13.59 -11.48
CA ASP A 223 -24.80 13.45 -12.85
C ASP A 223 -23.76 12.71 -13.72
N GLN A 224 -24.23 11.78 -14.54
CA GLN A 224 -23.36 10.86 -15.26
C GLN A 224 -22.65 11.55 -16.43
N GLU A 225 -23.32 12.48 -17.11
CA GLU A 225 -22.76 13.24 -18.23
C GLU A 225 -21.68 14.18 -17.72
N PHE A 226 -21.99 15.00 -16.71
CA PHE A 226 -21.04 15.85 -16.00
C PHE A 226 -19.80 15.05 -15.54
N SER A 227 -20.02 13.88 -14.92
CA SER A 227 -18.93 13.05 -14.43
C SER A 227 -18.03 12.58 -15.57
N LYS A 228 -18.62 12.06 -16.67
CA LYS A 228 -17.86 11.58 -17.83
C LYS A 228 -17.13 12.71 -18.55
N GLU A 229 -17.71 13.89 -18.67
CA GLU A 229 -17.08 15.06 -19.25
C GLU A 229 -15.81 15.48 -18.48
N ILE A 230 -15.88 15.53 -17.14
CA ILE A 230 -14.72 15.80 -16.30
C ILE A 230 -13.62 14.76 -16.54
N LEU A 231 -13.97 13.47 -16.58
CA LEU A 231 -12.99 12.42 -16.83
C LEU A 231 -12.38 12.53 -18.22
N GLN A 232 -13.17 12.79 -19.26
CA GLN A 232 -12.70 12.92 -20.63
C GLN A 232 -11.77 14.12 -20.80
N ARG A 233 -12.11 15.25 -20.17
CA ARG A 233 -11.35 16.50 -20.28
C ARG A 233 -10.00 16.46 -19.58
N TYR A 234 -9.91 15.78 -18.43
CA TYR A 234 -8.76 15.90 -17.53
C TYR A 234 -7.91 14.64 -17.39
N SER A 235 -8.37 13.46 -17.83
CA SER A 235 -7.63 12.20 -17.62
C SER A 235 -6.31 12.06 -18.41
N GLU A 236 -6.09 12.90 -19.43
CA GLU A 236 -4.90 12.85 -20.31
C GLU A 236 -4.10 14.16 -20.27
N LYS A 237 -4.33 15.01 -19.25
CA LYS A 237 -3.64 16.31 -19.14
C LYS A 237 -2.46 16.20 -18.19
N ASP A 238 -1.27 16.56 -18.66
CA ASP A 238 -0.03 16.50 -17.87
C ASP A 238 -0.09 17.42 -16.64
N GLU A 239 -0.85 18.51 -16.71
CA GLU A 239 -1.09 19.45 -15.61
C GLU A 239 -1.99 18.86 -14.52
N VAL A 240 -2.68 17.75 -14.78
CA VAL A 240 -3.53 17.07 -13.82
C VAL A 240 -2.70 16.01 -13.11
N LYS A 241 -2.33 16.28 -11.85
CA LYS A 241 -1.48 15.38 -11.03
C LYS A 241 -2.27 14.41 -10.17
N LYS A 242 -3.59 14.55 -10.14
CA LYS A 242 -4.52 13.63 -9.48
C LYS A 242 -5.85 13.71 -10.19
N LEU A 243 -6.45 12.57 -10.49
CA LEU A 243 -7.85 12.44 -10.88
C LEU A 243 -8.33 11.11 -10.35
N SER A 244 -9.25 11.12 -9.39
CA SER A 244 -9.77 9.90 -8.79
C SER A 244 -11.27 9.99 -8.59
N ILE A 245 -11.96 8.88 -8.78
CA ILE A 245 -13.38 8.75 -8.53
C ILE A 245 -13.65 7.77 -7.40
N ARG A 246 -14.81 7.91 -6.74
CA ARG A 246 -15.46 6.84 -6.01
C ARG A 246 -16.78 6.54 -6.70
N ALA A 247 -16.95 5.33 -7.20
CA ALA A 247 -18.11 4.96 -8.00
C ALA A 247 -18.47 3.49 -7.82
N ARG A 248 -19.67 3.09 -8.26
CA ARG A 248 -20.11 1.69 -8.30
C ARG A 248 -20.57 1.32 -9.71
N GLU A 249 -20.40 0.06 -10.07
CA GLU A 249 -20.75 -0.46 -11.39
C GLU A 249 -22.26 -0.62 -11.54
N ASN A 250 -22.94 -1.06 -10.48
CA ASN A 250 -24.39 -1.13 -10.35
C ASN A 250 -24.81 -0.85 -8.88
N ASP A 251 -26.11 -0.85 -8.60
CA ASP A 251 -26.63 -0.47 -7.27
C ASP A 251 -26.24 -1.42 -6.14
N ASP A 252 -26.02 -2.70 -6.46
CA ASP A 252 -25.62 -3.74 -5.51
C ASP A 252 -24.09 -3.82 -5.30
N SER A 253 -23.31 -3.14 -6.16
CA SER A 253 -21.86 -3.14 -6.07
C SER A 253 -21.33 -2.20 -4.98
N PRO A 254 -20.26 -2.57 -4.26
CA PRO A 254 -19.61 -1.67 -3.33
C PRO A 254 -19.05 -0.45 -4.09
N VAL A 255 -18.98 0.69 -3.40
CA VAL A 255 -18.34 1.89 -3.94
C VAL A 255 -16.82 1.69 -3.94
N GLU A 256 -16.21 1.70 -5.12
CA GLU A 256 -14.78 1.50 -5.32
C GLU A 256 -14.07 2.82 -5.64
N PRO A 257 -12.87 3.06 -5.08
CA PRO A 257 -12.00 4.13 -5.54
C PRO A 257 -11.27 3.73 -6.83
N ILE A 258 -11.26 4.61 -7.83
CA ILE A 258 -10.50 4.44 -9.08
C ILE A 258 -9.62 5.67 -9.29
N ASP A 259 -8.31 5.49 -9.43
CA ASP A 259 -7.34 6.54 -9.78
C ASP A 259 -7.07 6.52 -11.30
N LEU A 260 -7.24 7.65 -11.95
CA LEU A 260 -7.12 7.83 -13.40
C LEU A 260 -5.81 8.49 -13.85
N ILE A 261 -4.98 9.04 -12.95
CA ILE A 261 -3.70 9.68 -13.34
C ILE A 261 -2.53 8.79 -12.97
N ASP A 262 -2.47 8.41 -11.69
CA ASP A 262 -1.36 7.64 -11.17
C ASP A 262 -1.51 6.15 -11.54
N HIS A 263 -2.71 5.77 -12.01
CA HIS A 263 -3.14 4.42 -12.37
C HIS A 263 -2.78 3.39 -11.30
N LYS A 264 -2.64 3.76 -10.03
CA LYS A 264 -2.08 2.85 -9.01
C LYS A 264 -3.03 1.68 -8.79
N LEU A 265 -2.56 0.45 -9.05
CA LEU A 265 -3.33 -0.75 -8.73
C LEU A 265 -3.43 -0.88 -7.22
N GLN A 266 -4.66 -0.93 -6.72
CA GLN A 266 -4.97 -0.96 -5.30
C GLN A 266 -6.10 -1.96 -5.04
N ALA A 267 -6.07 -2.55 -3.85
CA ALA A 267 -7.14 -3.40 -3.34
C ALA A 267 -7.56 -2.92 -1.95
N TYR A 268 -8.81 -3.19 -1.59
CA TYR A 268 -9.35 -2.87 -0.26
C TYR A 268 -10.20 -4.02 0.25
N THR A 269 -10.19 -4.26 1.56
CA THR A 269 -11.06 -5.23 2.21
C THR A 269 -11.49 -4.76 3.59
N HIS A 270 -12.67 -5.18 4.03
CA HIS A 270 -13.16 -4.93 5.37
C HIS A 270 -12.73 -6.06 6.29
N MET A 271 -12.00 -5.74 7.35
CA MET A 271 -11.61 -6.70 8.37
C MET A 271 -12.29 -6.38 9.69
N LYS A 272 -12.76 -7.42 10.38
CA LYS A 272 -13.26 -7.28 11.76
C LYS A 272 -12.08 -6.92 12.65
N LEU A 273 -12.19 -5.81 13.37
CA LEU A 273 -11.20 -5.36 14.34
C LEU A 273 -11.77 -5.60 15.74
N ASP A 274 -11.03 -6.36 16.55
CA ASP A 274 -11.22 -6.31 18.00
C ASP A 274 -10.80 -4.91 18.47
N PRO A 275 -11.71 -4.12 19.10
CA PRO A 275 -11.41 -2.76 19.54
C PRO A 275 -10.17 -2.64 20.42
N LYS A 276 -9.75 -3.72 21.09
CA LYS A 276 -8.61 -3.74 22.02
C LYS A 276 -7.32 -4.31 21.41
N ARG A 277 -7.33 -4.77 20.16
CA ARG A 277 -6.17 -5.45 19.55
C ARG A 277 -5.79 -4.86 18.20
N LYS A 278 -4.51 -4.98 17.85
CA LYS A 278 -4.02 -4.73 16.49
C LYS A 278 -4.58 -5.81 15.54
N LEU A 279 -4.61 -5.51 14.24
CA LEU A 279 -4.96 -6.51 13.23
C LEU A 279 -3.94 -7.65 13.28
N ASN A 280 -4.42 -8.88 13.32
CA ASN A 280 -3.56 -10.07 13.24
C ASN A 280 -2.91 -10.13 11.84
N PRO A 281 -1.56 -10.09 11.71
CA PRO A 281 -0.87 -10.11 10.43
C PRO A 281 -1.17 -11.34 9.57
N PHE A 282 -1.37 -12.52 10.18
CA PHE A 282 -1.72 -13.75 9.48
C PHE A 282 -3.14 -13.69 8.91
N ALA A 283 -4.09 -13.10 9.65
CA ALA A 283 -5.43 -12.85 9.13
C ALA A 283 -5.40 -11.83 7.97
N VAL A 284 -4.52 -10.82 8.04
CA VAL A 284 -4.30 -9.87 6.94
C VAL A 284 -3.76 -10.62 5.72
N PHE A 285 -2.72 -11.45 5.90
CA PHE A 285 -2.13 -12.22 4.81
C PHE A 285 -3.13 -13.19 4.17
N ALA A 286 -3.93 -13.93 4.96
CA ALA A 286 -4.97 -14.79 4.43
C ALA A 286 -5.98 -14.02 3.55
N ASN A 287 -6.35 -12.79 3.95
CA ASN A 287 -7.18 -11.91 3.12
C ASN A 287 -6.45 -11.42 1.86
N MET A 288 -5.15 -11.12 1.95
CA MET A 288 -4.33 -10.79 0.78
C MET A 288 -4.34 -11.93 -0.23
N VAL A 289 -4.11 -13.17 0.20
CA VAL A 289 -4.19 -14.38 -0.64
C VAL A 289 -5.56 -14.50 -1.30
N LYS A 290 -6.64 -14.36 -0.52
CA LYS A 290 -8.02 -14.44 -1.05
C LYS A 290 -8.27 -13.40 -2.14
N ILE A 291 -7.97 -12.13 -1.89
CA ILE A 291 -8.20 -11.02 -2.84
C ILE A 291 -7.31 -11.18 -4.08
N TYR A 292 -6.07 -11.64 -3.87
CA TYR A 292 -5.12 -11.82 -4.95
C TYR A 292 -5.55 -12.93 -5.90
N ASN A 293 -6.08 -14.05 -5.35
CA ASN A 293 -6.50 -15.22 -6.11
C ASN A 293 -7.97 -15.22 -6.54
N ASP A 294 -8.81 -14.30 -6.03
CA ASP A 294 -10.28 -14.33 -6.18
C ASP A 294 -10.73 -14.71 -7.59
N SER A 295 -11.11 -15.98 -7.77
CA SER A 295 -11.45 -16.52 -9.07
C SER A 295 -12.84 -16.08 -9.53
N GLU A 296 -13.74 -15.76 -8.60
CA GLU A 296 -15.12 -15.37 -8.88
C GLU A 296 -15.19 -13.98 -9.51
N HIS A 297 -14.36 -13.05 -9.04
CA HIS A 297 -14.29 -11.68 -9.55
C HIS A 297 -13.06 -11.45 -10.43
N GLY A 298 -12.39 -12.52 -10.85
CA GLY A 298 -11.21 -12.50 -11.71
C GLY A 298 -9.88 -12.22 -10.98
N GLY A 299 -9.89 -11.63 -9.79
CA GLY A 299 -8.73 -11.58 -8.88
C GLY A 299 -7.59 -10.70 -9.37
N PHE A 300 -6.76 -10.20 -8.45
CA PHE A 300 -5.65 -9.33 -8.83
C PHE A 300 -4.57 -10.05 -9.61
N LYS A 301 -4.34 -11.35 -9.36
CA LYS A 301 -3.38 -12.17 -10.11
C LYS A 301 -3.69 -12.21 -11.60
N ASN A 302 -4.91 -12.59 -11.99
CA ASN A 302 -5.25 -12.67 -13.41
C ASN A 302 -5.31 -11.27 -14.04
N LYS A 303 -5.78 -10.26 -13.30
CA LYS A 303 -5.74 -8.87 -13.76
C LYS A 303 -4.31 -8.44 -14.10
N ILE A 304 -3.35 -8.75 -13.23
CA ILE A 304 -1.93 -8.46 -13.43
C ILE A 304 -1.36 -9.21 -14.63
N ILE A 305 -1.67 -10.50 -14.78
CA ILE A 305 -1.23 -11.31 -15.92
C ILE A 305 -1.74 -10.71 -17.24
N ARG A 306 -3.01 -10.29 -17.31
CA ARG A 306 -3.60 -9.66 -18.51
C ARG A 306 -3.01 -8.30 -18.86
N MET A 307 -2.33 -7.63 -17.92
CA MET A 307 -1.72 -6.30 -18.14
C MET A 307 -0.24 -6.36 -18.54
N SER A 308 0.40 -7.52 -18.34
CA SER A 308 1.84 -7.75 -18.52
C SER A 308 2.14 -8.11 -19.97
#